data_AF-A0A6V7PWY8-F1
#
_entry.id   AF-A0A6V7PWY8-F1
#
_cell.length_a   1.000
_cell.length_b   1.000
_cell.length_c   1.000
_cell.angle_alpha   90.00
_cell.angle_beta   90.00
_cell.angle_gamma   90.00
#
_symmetry.space_group_name_H-M   'P 1'
#
loop_
_entity.id
_entity.type
_entity.pdbx_description
1 polymer ?
#
loop_
_entity_poly.entity_id
_entity_poly.type
_entity_poly.pdbx_seq_one_letter_code
_entity_poly.pdbx_strand_id
1 'polypeptide(L)'
;MDQSFHVRSISLPLRTRPILVEVEEALQRTSHLVLQASSTTLDGFRLGHLHDCVEELLRLPSLRQALLRPDQNKWLEEELEVSIVLLDLCGAVKDALVSTKERVQDLQSALRRRGDRTSNVSYVLALAREEKRR
;
A
#
# COMPACT_ATOMS: atom_id res chain seq x y z
N MET A 1 -50.28 45.74 -17.72
CA MET A 1 -49.18 45.48 -18.67
C MET A 1 -48.07 44.84 -17.85
N ASP A 2 -47.99 43.52 -17.91
CA ASP A 2 -47.16 42.67 -17.04
C ASP A 2 -45.67 42.85 -17.34
N GLN A 3 -44.90 43.22 -16.33
CA GLN A 3 -43.44 43.20 -16.40
C GLN A 3 -42.95 41.75 -16.26
N SER A 4 -42.51 41.20 -17.39
CA SER A 4 -41.78 39.93 -17.45
C SER A 4 -40.43 40.07 -16.74
N PHE A 5 -40.32 39.50 -15.53
CA PHE A 5 -39.04 39.33 -14.86
C PHE A 5 -38.28 38.18 -15.51
N HIS A 6 -37.38 38.51 -16.44
CA HIS A 6 -36.47 37.53 -17.02
C HIS A 6 -35.36 37.21 -16.01
N VAL A 7 -35.62 36.25 -15.12
CA VAL A 7 -34.61 35.70 -14.21
C VAL A 7 -33.64 34.86 -15.06
N ARG A 8 -32.42 35.36 -15.27
CA ARG A 8 -31.32 34.57 -15.84
C ARG A 8 -30.74 33.69 -14.75
N SER A 9 -30.81 32.37 -14.94
CA SER A 9 -30.09 31.40 -14.10
C SER A 9 -28.59 31.67 -14.18
N ILE A 10 -27.99 31.99 -13.02
CA ILE A 10 -26.54 32.04 -12.87
C ILE A 10 -26.05 30.62 -12.58
N SER A 11 -25.57 29.92 -13.60
CA SER A 11 -24.79 28.69 -13.40
C SER A 11 -23.43 29.10 -12.81
N LEU A 12 -23.33 29.16 -11.48
CA LEU A 12 -22.04 29.29 -10.81
C LEU A 12 -21.22 28.05 -11.18
N PRO A 13 -20.02 28.19 -11.78
CA PRO A 13 -19.15 27.04 -11.95
C PRO A 13 -18.84 26.50 -10.55
N LEU A 14 -19.21 25.24 -10.30
CA LEU A 14 -18.83 24.53 -9.08
C LEU A 14 -17.29 24.57 -9.02
N ARG A 15 -16.75 25.47 -8.19
CA ARG A 15 -15.31 25.61 -7.92
C ARG A 15 -14.63 24.33 -7.40
N THR A 16 -15.41 23.31 -7.08
CA THR A 16 -15.03 21.99 -6.58
C THR A 16 -14.69 20.96 -7.65
N ARG A 17 -15.00 21.22 -8.93
CA ARG A 17 -14.79 20.23 -10.00
C ARG A 17 -13.32 19.87 -10.29
N PRO A 18 -12.33 20.79 -10.21
CA PRO A 18 -10.95 20.44 -10.55
C PRO A 18 -10.34 19.38 -9.61
N ILE A 19 -10.47 19.58 -8.29
CA ILE A 19 -9.89 18.67 -7.29
C ILE A 19 -10.58 17.30 -7.26
N LEU A 20 -11.90 17.25 -7.50
CA LEU A 20 -12.62 15.98 -7.55
C LEU A 20 -12.17 15.12 -8.73
N VAL A 21 -11.96 15.74 -9.90
CA VAL A 21 -11.43 15.06 -11.09
C VAL A 21 -10.01 14.56 -10.84
N GLU A 22 -9.17 15.36 -10.20
CA GLU A 22 -7.79 14.96 -9.88
C GLU A 22 -7.73 13.77 -8.91
N VAL A 23 -8.57 13.77 -7.87
CA VAL A 23 -8.73 12.62 -6.95
C VAL A 23 -9.21 11.39 -7.69
N GLU A 24 -10.23 11.52 -8.53
CA GLU A 24 -10.81 10.40 -9.29
C GLU A 24 -9.78 9.77 -10.23
N GLU A 25 -9.04 10.60 -10.98
CA GLU A 25 -7.96 10.12 -11.84
C GLU A 25 -6.83 9.46 -11.05
N ALA A 26 -6.42 10.05 -9.92
CA ALA A 26 -5.39 9.48 -9.05
C ALA A 26 -5.82 8.11 -8.51
N LEU A 27 -7.09 7.99 -8.10
CA LEU A 27 -7.68 6.75 -7.59
C LEU A 27 -7.81 5.68 -8.67
N GLN A 28 -8.27 6.05 -9.87
CA GLN A 28 -8.38 5.11 -10.98
C GLN A 28 -6.99 4.60 -11.40
N ARG A 29 -6.01 5.50 -11.42
CA ARG A 29 -4.61 5.17 -11.70
C ARG A 29 -4.04 4.18 -10.67
N THR A 30 -4.26 4.38 -9.36
CA THR A 30 -3.77 3.46 -8.31
C THR A 30 -4.52 2.14 -8.30
N SER A 31 -5.85 2.15 -8.42
CA SER A 31 -6.70 0.95 -8.48
C SER A 31 -6.32 0.03 -9.64
N HIS A 32 -6.10 0.59 -10.82
CA HIS A 32 -5.69 -0.18 -11.99
C HIS A 32 -4.33 -0.87 -11.78
N LEU A 33 -3.39 -0.25 -11.06
CA LEU A 33 -2.14 -0.91 -10.70
C LEU A 33 -2.34 -2.06 -9.70
N VAL A 34 -3.16 -1.85 -8.67
CA VAL A 34 -3.47 -2.89 -7.68
C VAL A 34 -4.09 -4.12 -8.35
N LEU A 35 -4.99 -3.90 -9.31
CA LEU A 35 -5.74 -4.97 -9.96
C LEU A 35 -4.97 -5.66 -11.09
N GLN A 36 -4.13 -4.93 -11.84
CA GLN A 36 -3.39 -5.50 -12.98
C GLN A 36 -1.99 -5.98 -12.65
N ALA A 37 -1.39 -5.53 -11.56
CA ALA A 37 -0.01 -5.85 -11.29
C ALA A 37 0.12 -7.08 -10.38
N SER A 38 0.90 -8.06 -10.82
CA SER A 38 1.67 -8.94 -9.91
C SER A 38 2.81 -8.18 -9.18
N SER A 39 2.76 -6.84 -9.14
CA SER A 39 3.86 -6.00 -8.71
C SER A 39 3.72 -5.64 -7.25
N THR A 40 4.65 -6.18 -6.47
CA THR A 40 4.89 -5.94 -5.04
C THR A 40 5.31 -4.51 -4.70
N THR A 41 5.23 -3.56 -5.63
CA THR A 41 5.66 -2.18 -5.42
C THR A 41 4.67 -1.22 -6.08
N LEU A 42 3.59 -0.92 -5.37
CA LEU A 42 2.97 0.38 -5.55
C LEU A 42 4.04 1.42 -5.21
N ASP A 43 4.43 2.21 -6.21
CA ASP A 43 5.41 3.28 -6.01
C ASP A 43 4.88 4.25 -4.96
N GLY A 44 5.64 4.45 -3.88
CA GLY A 44 5.26 5.32 -2.77
C GLY A 44 4.97 6.74 -3.21
N PHE A 45 5.55 7.18 -4.33
CA PHE A 45 5.24 8.46 -4.95
C PHE A 45 3.76 8.58 -5.36
N ARG A 46 3.18 7.50 -5.92
CA ARG A 46 1.80 7.51 -6.42
C ARG A 46 0.77 7.42 -5.31
N LEU A 47 1.07 6.67 -4.24
CA LEU A 47 0.26 6.73 -3.03
C LEU A 47 0.35 8.10 -2.36
N GLY A 48 1.55 8.68 -2.29
CA GLY A 48 1.76 10.03 -1.77
C GLY A 48 0.91 11.05 -2.52
N HIS A 49 0.96 11.05 -3.85
CA HIS A 49 0.14 11.96 -4.66
C HIS A 49 -1.37 11.76 -4.46
N LEU A 50 -1.87 10.51 -4.40
CA LEU A 50 -3.29 10.25 -4.09
C LEU A 50 -3.65 10.77 -2.70
N HIS A 51 -2.78 10.54 -1.71
CA HIS A 51 -2.96 11.04 -0.35
C HIS A 51 -3.06 12.58 -0.34
N ASP A 52 -2.17 13.28 -1.05
CA ASP A 52 -2.18 14.74 -1.14
C ASP A 52 -3.48 15.26 -1.77
N CYS A 53 -3.96 14.62 -2.84
CA CYS A 53 -5.23 14.98 -3.50
C CYS A 53 -6.42 14.79 -2.55
N VAL A 54 -6.46 13.69 -1.79
CA VAL A 54 -7.51 13.43 -0.80
C VAL A 54 -7.43 14.43 0.35
N GLU A 55 -6.23 14.78 0.81
CA GLU A 55 -6.03 15.77 1.86
C GLU A 55 -6.53 17.16 1.44
N GLU A 56 -6.23 17.58 0.20
CA GLU A 56 -6.74 18.82 -0.37
C GLU A 56 -8.28 18.81 -0.51
N LEU A 57 -8.86 17.69 -0.94
CA LEU A 57 -10.31 17.52 -1.00
C LEU A 57 -10.95 17.67 0.39
N LEU A 58 -10.36 17.06 1.44
CA LEU A 58 -10.84 17.14 2.83
C LEU A 58 -10.70 18.53 3.46
N ARG A 59 -9.87 19.43 2.89
CA ARG A 59 -9.76 20.83 3.34
C ARG A 59 -10.92 21.69 2.85
N LEU A 60 -11.70 21.24 1.85
CA LEU A 60 -12.82 22.00 1.33
C LEU A 60 -13.91 22.23 2.38
N PRO A 61 -14.34 23.49 2.61
CA PRO A 61 -15.39 23.80 3.60
C PRO A 61 -16.72 23.09 3.32
N SER A 62 -17.08 22.95 2.04
CA SER A 62 -18.31 22.27 1.61
C SER A 62 -18.30 20.79 1.95
N LEU A 63 -17.16 20.12 1.78
CA LEU A 63 -17.03 18.71 2.13
C LEU A 63 -17.01 18.53 3.64
N ARG A 64 -16.25 19.35 4.37
CA ARG A 64 -16.24 19.31 5.84
C ARG A 64 -17.63 19.49 6.44
N GLN A 65 -18.39 20.45 5.95
CA GLN A 65 -19.78 20.65 6.40
C GLN A 65 -20.69 19.45 6.08
N ALA A 66 -20.47 18.78 4.93
CA ALA A 66 -21.22 17.58 4.58
C ALA A 66 -20.85 16.38 5.48
N LEU A 67 -19.56 16.22 5.81
CA LEU A 67 -19.05 15.15 6.67
C LEU A 67 -19.41 15.35 8.14
N LEU A 68 -19.50 16.59 8.62
CA LEU A 68 -19.91 16.93 9.99
C LEU A 68 -21.40 16.70 10.27
N ARG A 69 -22.20 16.31 9.26
CA ARG A 69 -23.59 15.90 9.51
C ARG A 69 -23.59 14.60 10.31
N PRO A 70 -24.39 14.50 11.39
CA PRO A 70 -24.35 13.33 12.29
C PRO A 70 -24.44 11.98 11.58
N ASP A 71 -25.34 11.84 10.61
CA ASP A 71 -25.54 10.60 9.85
C ASP A 71 -24.34 10.27 8.95
N GLN A 72 -23.68 11.28 8.38
CA GLN A 72 -22.51 11.11 7.51
C GLN A 72 -21.26 10.82 8.33
N ASN A 73 -21.12 11.46 9.49
CA ASN A 73 -19.99 11.26 10.38
C ASN A 73 -19.97 9.82 10.91
N LYS A 74 -21.13 9.28 11.30
CA LYS A 74 -21.24 7.90 11.80
C LYS A 74 -20.85 6.87 10.73
N TRP A 75 -21.39 7.00 9.51
CA TRP A 75 -21.03 6.10 8.42
C TRP A 75 -19.54 6.20 8.07
N LEU A 76 -18.98 7.41 8.04
CA LEU A 76 -17.55 7.61 7.79
C LEU A 76 -16.68 6.99 8.89
N GLU A 77 -17.05 7.13 10.15
CA GLU A 77 -16.32 6.56 11.29
C GLU A 77 -16.29 5.03 11.23
N GLU A 78 -17.42 4.39 10.89
CA GLU A 78 -17.49 2.94 10.68
C GLU A 78 -16.60 2.48 9.51
N GLU A 79 -16.61 3.21 8.37
CA GLU A 79 -15.76 2.89 7.22
C GLU A 79 -14.26 3.08 7.51
N LEU A 80 -13.92 4.12 8.28
CA LEU A 80 -12.56 4.37 8.75
C LEU A 80 -12.08 3.29 9.71
N GLU A 81 -12.93 2.81 10.60
CA GLU A 81 -12.62 1.70 11.51
C GLU A 81 -12.27 0.43 10.72
N VAL A 82 -13.08 0.08 9.71
CA VAL A 82 -12.80 -1.05 8.81
C VAL A 82 -11.47 -0.85 8.09
N SER A 83 -11.19 0.36 7.60
CA SER A 83 -9.94 0.70 6.91
C SER A 83 -8.72 0.52 7.82
N ILE A 84 -8.81 0.94 9.08
CA ILE A 84 -7.73 0.77 10.08
C ILE A 84 -7.46 -0.72 10.31
N VAL A 85 -8.51 -1.52 10.53
CA VAL A 85 -8.37 -2.97 10.72
C VAL A 85 -7.71 -3.64 9.52
N LEU A 86 -8.05 -3.22 8.30
CA LEU A 86 -7.41 -3.71 7.08
C LEU A 86 -5.92 -3.33 7.02
N LEU A 87 -5.56 -2.09 7.37
CA LEU A 87 -4.16 -1.66 7.43
C LEU A 87 -3.35 -2.48 8.45
N ASP A 88 -3.91 -2.73 9.64
CA ASP A 88 -3.27 -3.54 10.68
C ASP A 88 -3.05 -4.97 10.20
N LEU A 89 -4.05 -5.57 9.54
CA LEU A 89 -3.94 -6.90 8.93
C LEU A 89 -2.85 -6.92 7.84
N CYS A 90 -2.82 -5.92 6.96
CA CYS A 90 -1.76 -5.78 5.96
C CYS A 90 -0.37 -5.68 6.61
N GLY A 91 -0.26 -4.93 7.72
CA GLY A 91 0.95 -4.85 8.53
C GLY A 91 1.39 -6.21 9.04
N ALA A 92 0.47 -6.96 9.68
CA ALA A 92 0.74 -8.29 10.21
C ALA A 92 1.16 -9.29 9.11
N VAL A 93 0.51 -9.26 7.94
CA VAL A 93 0.87 -10.10 6.79
C VAL A 93 2.27 -9.76 6.28
N LYS A 94 2.60 -8.46 6.14
CA LYS A 94 3.94 -8.01 5.74
C LYS A 94 5.00 -8.49 6.72
N ASP A 95 4.77 -8.35 8.02
CA ASP A 95 5.73 -8.77 9.06
C ASP A 95 5.92 -10.29 9.05
N ALA A 96 4.84 -11.06 8.86
CA ALA A 96 4.91 -12.51 8.71
C ALA A 96 5.70 -12.93 7.45
N LEU A 97 5.54 -12.20 6.34
CA LEU A 97 6.30 -12.43 5.11
C LEU A 97 7.79 -12.11 5.29
N VAL A 98 8.12 -11.00 5.95
CA VAL A 98 9.50 -10.63 6.29
C VAL A 98 10.14 -11.72 7.16
N SER A 99 9.46 -12.14 8.22
CA SER A 99 9.95 -13.21 9.11
C SER A 99 10.17 -14.53 8.36
N THR A 100 9.27 -14.87 7.43
CA THR A 100 9.41 -16.08 6.62
C THR A 100 10.62 -16.00 5.69
N LYS A 101 10.85 -14.83 5.08
CA LYS A 101 12.03 -14.58 4.24
C LYS A 101 13.33 -14.74 5.03
N GLU A 102 13.40 -14.18 6.24
CA GLU A 102 14.56 -14.32 7.14
C GLU A 102 14.82 -15.79 7.48
N ARG A 103 13.78 -16.54 7.86
CA ARG A 103 13.90 -17.99 8.15
C ARG A 103 14.39 -18.80 6.95
N VAL A 104 13.92 -18.48 5.74
CA VAL A 104 14.40 -19.13 4.51
C VAL A 104 15.88 -18.83 4.28
N GLN A 105 16.32 -17.59 4.48
CA GLN A 105 17.72 -17.19 4.35
C GLN A 105 18.62 -17.87 5.39
N ASP A 106 18.14 -18.02 6.63
CA ASP A 106 18.84 -18.74 7.69
C ASP A 106 19.02 -20.22 7.34
N LEU A 107 17.96 -20.87 6.84
CA LEU A 107 18.01 -22.27 6.40
C LEU A 107 19.02 -22.46 5.27
N GLN A 108 18.99 -21.59 4.26
CA GLN A 108 19.94 -21.61 3.14
C GLN A 108 21.38 -21.45 3.64
N SER A 109 21.60 -20.53 4.57
CA SER A 109 22.93 -20.27 5.17
C SER A 109 23.42 -21.45 6.01
N ALA A 110 22.53 -22.13 6.74
CA ALA A 110 22.86 -23.33 7.49
C ALA A 110 23.23 -24.51 6.57
N LEU A 111 22.47 -24.70 5.48
CA LEU A 111 22.75 -25.75 4.50
C LEU A 111 24.10 -25.53 3.79
N ARG A 112 24.41 -24.30 3.39
CA ARG A 112 25.70 -23.94 2.79
C ARG A 112 26.87 -24.23 3.73
N ARG A 113 26.78 -23.82 5.00
CA ARG A 113 27.79 -24.11 6.03
C ARG A 113 27.99 -25.61 6.28
N ARG A 114 26.92 -26.41 6.18
CA ARG A 114 27.01 -27.88 6.31
C ARG A 114 27.81 -28.49 5.14
N GLY A 115 27.57 -28.03 3.92
CA GLY A 115 28.32 -28.46 2.72
C GLY A 115 29.82 -28.24 2.86
N ASP A 116 30.23 -27.06 3.32
CA ASP A 116 31.64 -26.70 3.53
C ASP A 116 32.30 -27.55 4.64
N ARG A 117 31.56 -27.94 5.68
CA ARG A 117 32.09 -28.84 6.73
C ARG A 117 32.30 -30.26 6.21
N THR A 118 31.37 -30.77 5.40
CA THR A 118 31.48 -32.12 4.83
C THR A 118 32.65 -32.26 3.85
N SER A 119 32.94 -31.24 3.03
CA SER A 119 34.10 -31.25 2.15
C SER A 119 35.41 -31.25 2.93
N ASN A 120 35.53 -30.40 3.96
CA ASN A 120 36.70 -30.34 4.83
C ASN A 120 36.98 -31.67 5.56
N VAL A 121 35.94 -32.32 6.11
CA VAL A 121 36.07 -33.63 6.76
C VAL A 121 36.50 -34.70 5.76
N SER A 122 35.94 -34.72 4.55
CA SER A 122 36.33 -35.68 3.53
C SER A 122 37.80 -35.52 3.10
N TYR A 123 38.28 -34.29 3.01
CA TYR A 123 39.68 -33.97 2.68
C TYR A 123 40.63 -34.45 3.78
N VAL A 124 40.34 -34.15 5.06
CA VAL A 124 41.16 -34.60 6.20
C VAL A 124 41.21 -36.13 6.29
N LEU A 125 40.08 -36.81 6.08
CA LEU A 125 40.05 -38.28 6.09
C LEU A 125 40.82 -38.90 4.90
N ALA A 126 40.86 -38.23 3.75
CA ALA A 126 41.65 -38.68 2.61
C ALA A 126 43.16 -38.60 2.90
N LEU A 127 43.62 -37.49 3.46
CA LEU A 127 45.02 -37.31 3.89
C LEU A 127 45.43 -38.35 4.94
N ALA A 128 44.59 -38.57 5.96
CA ALA A 128 44.87 -39.56 7.00
C ALA A 128 44.95 -41.00 6.47
N ARG A 129 44.21 -41.32 5.39
CA ARG A 129 44.30 -42.63 4.71
C ARG A 129 45.57 -42.78 3.89
N GLU A 130 46.10 -41.70 3.35
CA GLU A 130 47.33 -41.70 2.56
C GLU A 130 48.56 -41.84 3.45
N GLU A 131 48.53 -41.23 4.63
CA GLU A 131 49.58 -41.35 5.65
C GLU A 131 49.65 -42.78 6.24
N LYS A 132 48.52 -43.45 6.44
CA LYS A 132 48.47 -44.84 6.94
C LYS A 132 48.90 -45.91 5.91
N ARG A 133 49.06 -45.54 4.64
CA ARG A 133 49.53 -46.44 3.57
C ARG A 133 51.04 -46.37 3.36
N ARG A 134 51.73 -45.43 3.99
CA ARG A 134 53.20 -45.39 4.09
C ARG A 134 53.66 -46.18 5.31
#